data_AF-A0A7R7GNK0-F1
#
_entry.id   AF-A0A7R7GNK0-F1
#
_cell.length_a   1.000
_cell.length_b   1.000
_cell.length_c   1.000
_cell.angle_alpha   90.00
_cell.angle_beta   90.00
_cell.angle_gamma   90.00
#
_symmetry.space_group_name_H-M   'P 1'
#
loop_
_entity.id
_entity.type
_entity.pdbx_description
1 polymer ?
#
loop_
_entity_poly.entity_id
_entity_poly.type
_entity_poly.pdbx_seq_one_letter_code
_entity_poly.pdbx_strand_id
1 'polypeptide(L)'
;MKRVAVALGTAWLYASAVSAAPLGLTQQFPDIQTSDLNISYDAGTGSLSANQPTFAMFTYSDGITSTQYYDWTYSLTASLDSGTGTLTSGSLEIQDGSSVTQLSGSLTAFGYTDAGSKDVFEFLFDVTGGALAGDFGALGGIIIVTDTSDFTGDFGIDFTAASTSNDTFAAVVPVPAAVWLFGSGLLGLAAAARRRH
;
A
#
# COMPACT_ATOMS: atom_id res chain seq x y z
N MET A 1 44.72 23.76 -43.19
CA MET A 1 44.51 22.87 -42.03
C MET A 1 43.30 23.38 -41.25
N LYS A 2 42.15 22.70 -41.34
CA LYS A 2 40.90 23.11 -40.68
C LYS A 2 40.80 22.40 -39.32
N ARG A 3 40.71 23.17 -38.23
CA ARG A 3 40.48 22.64 -36.87
C ARG A 3 38.97 22.48 -36.68
N VAL A 4 38.52 21.25 -36.48
CA VAL A 4 37.15 20.94 -36.07
C VAL A 4 37.12 20.91 -34.55
N ALA A 5 36.35 21.82 -33.94
CA ALA A 5 36.09 21.81 -32.52
C ALA A 5 34.92 20.87 -32.25
N VAL A 6 35.14 19.86 -31.41
CA VAL A 6 34.10 18.95 -30.92
C VAL A 6 33.59 19.52 -29.60
N ALA A 7 32.33 19.96 -29.58
CA ALA A 7 31.64 20.38 -28.36
C ALA A 7 31.05 19.14 -27.67
N LEU A 8 31.55 18.82 -26.48
CA LEU A 8 30.97 17.81 -25.60
C LEU A 8 29.75 18.43 -24.89
N GLY A 9 28.54 18.07 -25.33
CA GLY A 9 27.31 18.39 -24.63
C GLY A 9 27.10 17.43 -23.45
N THR A 10 27.25 17.92 -22.23
CA THR A 10 26.82 17.23 -21.01
C THR A 10 25.28 17.22 -20.96
N ALA A 11 24.68 16.05 -21.18
CA ALA A 11 23.27 15.82 -20.92
C ALA A 11 23.08 15.62 -19.40
N TRP A 12 22.34 16.52 -18.76
CA TRP A 12 21.85 16.34 -17.40
C TRP A 12 20.69 15.34 -17.44
N LEU A 13 20.94 14.12 -16.96
CA LEU A 13 19.89 13.15 -16.64
C LEU A 13 19.24 13.61 -15.33
N TYR A 14 18.09 14.28 -15.42
CA TYR A 14 17.21 14.45 -14.27
C TYR A 14 16.61 13.07 -13.96
N ALA A 15 17.07 12.45 -12.87
CA ALA A 15 16.37 11.31 -12.30
C ALA A 15 15.08 11.85 -11.68
N SER A 16 13.94 11.60 -12.31
CA SER A 16 12.63 11.81 -11.69
C SER A 16 12.58 10.95 -10.42
N ALA A 17 12.24 11.55 -9.29
CA ALA A 17 11.98 10.79 -8.08
C ALA A 17 10.77 9.89 -8.35
N VAL A 18 10.88 8.59 -8.05
CA VAL A 18 9.83 7.61 -8.32
C VAL A 18 8.75 7.81 -7.27
N SER A 19 7.57 8.28 -7.67
CA SER A 19 6.41 8.34 -6.77
C SER A 19 5.87 6.94 -6.50
N ALA A 20 5.23 6.72 -5.35
CA ALA A 20 4.53 5.47 -5.05
C ALA A 20 3.47 5.17 -6.13
N ALA A 21 3.53 3.98 -6.74
CA ALA A 21 2.58 3.56 -7.76
C ALA A 21 1.40 2.79 -7.11
N PRO A 22 0.20 2.77 -7.73
CA PRO A 22 -0.88 1.90 -7.29
C PRO A 22 -0.42 0.44 -7.17
N LEU A 23 -0.87 -0.23 -6.12
CA LEU A 23 -0.59 -1.66 -5.88
C LEU A 23 -1.57 -2.55 -6.65
N GLY A 24 -2.76 -2.03 -6.97
CA GLY A 24 -3.79 -2.75 -7.72
C GLY A 24 -4.35 -3.94 -6.91
N LEU A 25 -4.50 -3.73 -5.61
CA LEU A 25 -5.06 -4.72 -4.71
C LEU A 25 -6.54 -4.93 -5.02
N THR A 26 -6.99 -6.15 -4.76
CA THR A 26 -8.40 -6.52 -4.80
C THR A 26 -8.74 -7.14 -3.47
N GLN A 27 -9.88 -6.76 -2.90
CA GLN A 27 -10.40 -7.34 -1.67
C GLN A 27 -10.45 -8.87 -1.75
N GLN A 28 -10.08 -9.52 -0.65
CA GLN A 28 -10.06 -10.99 -0.48
C GLN A 28 -10.58 -11.35 0.91
N PHE A 29 -10.83 -12.64 1.17
CA PHE A 29 -11.17 -13.14 2.50
C PHE A 29 -10.00 -13.90 3.14
N PRO A 30 -9.86 -13.90 4.49
CA PRO A 30 -10.67 -13.13 5.43
C PRO A 30 -10.46 -11.62 5.29
N ASP A 31 -11.46 -10.85 5.71
CA ASP A 31 -11.52 -9.40 5.61
C ASP A 31 -12.05 -8.78 6.90
N ILE A 32 -11.52 -7.61 7.25
CA ILE A 32 -12.00 -6.74 8.31
C ILE A 32 -12.37 -5.41 7.65
N GLN A 33 -13.67 -5.19 7.52
CA GLN A 33 -14.20 -3.92 7.08
C GLN A 33 -14.34 -2.98 8.27
N THR A 34 -13.90 -1.75 8.12
CA THR A 34 -13.94 -0.75 9.17
C THR A 34 -14.58 0.55 8.69
N SER A 35 -15.53 1.07 9.48
CA SER A 35 -16.17 2.34 9.19
C SER A 35 -15.32 3.53 9.65
N ASP A 36 -15.48 4.67 8.98
CA ASP A 36 -15.03 5.99 9.44
C ASP A 36 -13.54 6.08 9.83
N LEU A 37 -12.66 6.28 8.85
CA LEU A 37 -11.27 6.64 9.08
C LEU A 37 -11.06 8.13 8.82
N ASN A 38 -10.35 8.78 9.74
CA ASN A 38 -9.70 10.06 9.50
C ASN A 38 -8.27 9.80 9.05
N ILE A 39 -7.93 10.31 7.88
CA ILE A 39 -6.61 10.22 7.27
C ILE A 39 -5.96 11.59 7.32
N SER A 40 -4.69 11.63 7.71
CA SER A 40 -3.88 12.84 7.65
C SER A 40 -2.47 12.52 7.22
N TYR A 41 -1.83 13.47 6.57
CA TYR A 41 -0.42 13.42 6.22
C TYR A 41 0.26 14.75 6.54
N ASP A 42 1.42 14.65 7.17
CA ASP A 42 2.31 15.77 7.48
C ASP A 42 3.56 15.68 6.59
N ALA A 43 3.70 16.59 5.65
CA ALA A 43 4.80 16.64 4.69
C ALA A 43 6.14 17.01 5.33
N GLY A 44 6.12 17.72 6.45
CA GLY A 44 7.32 18.07 7.21
C GLY A 44 7.99 16.86 7.84
N THR A 45 7.19 15.86 8.23
CA THR A 45 7.66 14.61 8.87
C THR A 45 7.58 13.39 7.96
N GLY A 46 6.83 13.46 6.87
CA GLY A 46 6.51 12.31 6.03
C GLY A 46 5.52 11.35 6.69
N SER A 47 4.78 11.78 7.72
CA SER A 47 3.93 10.87 8.51
C SER A 47 2.51 10.85 7.96
N LEU A 48 2.06 9.72 7.42
CA LEU A 48 0.66 9.42 7.12
C LEU A 48 0.05 8.65 8.28
N SER A 49 -1.17 9.00 8.66
CA SER A 49 -1.94 8.27 9.65
C SER A 49 -3.37 8.03 9.16
N ALA A 50 -3.93 6.87 9.45
CA ALA A 50 -5.34 6.56 9.25
C ALA A 50 -5.89 5.95 10.55
N ASN A 51 -6.72 6.70 11.25
CA ASN A 51 -7.21 6.34 12.57
C ASN A 51 -8.70 6.62 12.69
N GLN A 52 -9.36 5.92 13.59
CA GLN A 52 -10.77 6.17 13.87
C GLN A 52 -10.96 7.35 14.83
N PRO A 53 -11.87 8.30 14.51
CA PRO A 53 -12.16 9.42 15.39
C PRO A 53 -13.07 9.05 16.58
N THR A 54 -13.88 7.99 16.46
CA THR A 54 -14.92 7.60 17.43
C THR A 54 -15.13 6.08 17.44
N PHE A 55 -16.15 5.61 18.17
CA PHE A 55 -16.69 4.26 18.01
C PHE A 55 -17.00 3.98 16.54
N ALA A 56 -16.43 2.92 16.02
CA ALA A 56 -16.71 2.45 14.68
C ALA A 56 -17.18 1.00 14.71
N MET A 57 -17.93 0.64 13.67
CA MET A 57 -18.35 -0.72 13.48
C MET A 57 -17.31 -1.43 12.63
N PHE A 58 -16.87 -2.58 13.11
CA PHE A 58 -16.02 -3.48 12.36
C PHE A 58 -16.84 -4.67 11.92
N THR A 59 -16.56 -5.15 10.72
CA THR A 59 -17.15 -6.40 10.22
C THR A 59 -16.03 -7.31 9.81
N TYR A 60 -15.83 -8.39 10.55
CA TYR A 60 -14.97 -9.49 10.12
C TYR A 60 -15.78 -10.45 9.26
N SER A 61 -15.20 -10.91 8.16
CA SER A 61 -15.77 -11.95 7.31
C SER A 61 -14.70 -12.94 6.88
N ASP A 62 -14.97 -14.23 7.03
CA ASP A 62 -14.13 -15.32 6.50
C ASP A 62 -14.58 -15.77 5.09
N GLY A 63 -15.52 -15.03 4.49
CA GLY A 63 -16.14 -15.35 3.20
C GLY A 63 -17.35 -16.28 3.29
N ILE A 64 -17.68 -16.79 4.49
CA ILE A 64 -18.84 -17.64 4.76
C ILE A 64 -19.74 -16.98 5.80
N THR A 65 -19.14 -16.55 6.90
CA THR A 65 -19.78 -15.91 8.03
C THR A 65 -19.27 -14.49 8.17
N SER A 66 -20.14 -13.62 8.67
CA SER A 66 -19.81 -12.23 8.96
C SER A 66 -20.19 -11.93 10.40
N THR A 67 -19.24 -11.38 11.16
CA THR A 67 -19.41 -11.01 12.56
C THR A 67 -19.15 -9.53 12.72
N GLN A 68 -20.08 -8.84 13.35
CA GLN A 68 -19.93 -7.43 13.67
C GLN A 68 -19.30 -7.26 15.05
N TYR A 69 -18.34 -6.36 15.12
CA TYR A 69 -17.71 -5.95 16.36
C TYR A 69 -17.91 -4.45 16.58
N TYR A 70 -18.14 -4.12 17.85
CA TYR A 70 -18.25 -2.76 18.32
C TYR A 70 -17.08 -2.49 19.27
N ASP A 71 -16.71 -1.22 19.40
CA ASP A 71 -15.65 -0.74 20.29
C ASP A 71 -14.24 -1.23 19.94
N TRP A 72 -14.06 -1.77 18.73
CA TRP A 72 -12.73 -2.02 18.21
C TRP A 72 -12.07 -0.70 17.82
N THR A 73 -10.74 -0.69 17.79
CA THR A 73 -9.95 0.48 17.36
C THR A 73 -9.09 0.10 16.18
N TYR A 74 -8.94 1.03 15.23
CA TYR A 74 -8.04 0.90 14.08
C TYR A 74 -7.00 2.01 14.13
N SER A 75 -5.72 1.62 14.05
CA SER A 75 -4.61 2.55 13.90
C SER A 75 -3.65 2.08 12.82
N LEU A 76 -3.46 2.93 11.83
CA LEU A 76 -2.42 2.78 10.82
C LEU A 76 -1.53 4.01 10.82
N THR A 77 -0.22 3.79 10.83
CA THR A 77 0.79 4.84 10.68
C THR A 77 1.81 4.43 9.64
N ALA A 78 2.12 5.31 8.71
CA ALA A 78 3.13 5.11 7.69
C ALA A 78 4.10 6.30 7.66
N SER A 79 5.39 6.01 7.52
CA SER A 79 6.42 7.00 7.24
C SER A 79 6.75 6.91 5.77
N LEU A 80 6.50 8.00 5.05
CA LEU A 80 6.74 8.16 3.62
C LEU A 80 7.89 9.14 3.42
N ASP A 81 8.70 8.92 2.39
CA ASP A 81 9.62 9.94 1.92
C ASP A 81 8.81 11.11 1.34
N SER A 82 8.94 12.31 1.90
CA SER A 82 8.07 13.45 1.54
C SER A 82 8.28 13.99 0.12
N GLY A 83 9.37 13.62 -0.55
CA GLY A 83 9.57 13.95 -1.97
C GLY A 83 8.91 12.98 -2.94
N THR A 84 8.63 11.75 -2.50
CA THR A 84 8.21 10.65 -3.38
C THR A 84 6.95 9.91 -2.93
N GLY A 85 6.51 10.08 -1.69
CA GLY A 85 5.49 9.22 -1.10
C GLY A 85 5.95 7.76 -0.95
N THR A 86 7.24 7.45 -1.13
CA THR A 86 7.73 6.06 -1.00
C THR A 86 7.67 5.63 0.46
N LEU A 87 7.07 4.46 0.74
CA LEU A 87 7.04 3.91 2.10
C LEU A 87 8.45 3.60 2.60
N THR A 88 8.77 4.07 3.81
CA THR A 88 10.02 3.79 4.51
C THR A 88 9.80 2.85 5.70
N SER A 89 8.68 3.00 6.40
CA SER A 89 8.24 2.10 7.48
C SER A 89 6.77 2.35 7.80
N GLY A 90 6.16 1.48 8.59
CA GLY A 90 4.86 1.73 9.17
C GLY A 90 4.31 0.53 9.89
N SER A 91 3.14 0.69 10.50
CA SER A 91 2.44 -0.37 11.20
C SER A 91 0.93 -0.25 11.06
N LEU A 92 0.27 -1.39 11.16
CA LEU A 92 -1.16 -1.54 11.40
C LEU A 92 -1.36 -2.14 12.79
N GLU A 93 -2.34 -1.64 13.53
CA GLU A 93 -2.87 -2.27 14.72
C GLU A 93 -4.40 -2.15 14.78
N ILE A 94 -5.05 -3.29 15.00
CA ILE A 94 -6.48 -3.40 15.27
C ILE A 94 -6.63 -4.08 16.64
N GLN A 95 -7.33 -3.42 17.56
CA GLN A 95 -7.59 -3.94 18.90
C GLN A 95 -9.09 -4.03 19.17
N ASP A 96 -9.48 -4.90 20.09
CA ASP A 96 -10.84 -4.91 20.62
C ASP A 96 -11.04 -3.85 21.71
N GLY A 97 -12.28 -3.72 22.20
CA GLY A 97 -12.61 -2.76 23.28
C GLY A 97 -11.94 -3.05 24.63
N SER A 98 -11.22 -4.17 24.77
CA SER A 98 -10.39 -4.50 25.93
C SER A 98 -8.89 -4.29 25.68
N SER A 99 -8.53 -3.62 24.57
CA SER A 99 -7.16 -3.38 24.13
C SER A 99 -6.37 -4.66 23.84
N VAL A 100 -7.05 -5.75 23.49
CA VAL A 100 -6.40 -6.96 23.00
C VAL A 100 -6.20 -6.84 21.50
N THR A 101 -4.96 -6.96 21.04
CA THR A 101 -4.62 -6.96 19.62
C THR A 101 -5.33 -8.10 18.88
N GLN A 102 -6.18 -7.72 17.93
CA GLN A 102 -6.87 -8.64 17.04
C GLN A 102 -6.05 -8.87 15.77
N LEU A 103 -5.44 -7.82 15.23
CA LEU A 103 -4.53 -7.92 14.10
C LEU A 103 -3.45 -6.84 14.21
N SER A 104 -2.21 -7.19 13.89
CA SER A 104 -1.10 -6.25 13.80
C SER A 104 -0.18 -6.60 12.64
N GLY A 105 0.50 -5.60 12.10
CA GLY A 105 1.46 -5.83 11.03
C GLY A 105 2.44 -4.70 10.81
N SER A 106 3.53 -5.00 10.10
CA SER A 106 4.51 -4.04 9.63
C SER A 106 4.26 -3.73 8.15
N LEU A 107 4.08 -2.46 7.79
CA LEU A 107 3.80 -2.08 6.40
C LEU A 107 5.05 -2.33 5.52
N THR A 108 4.84 -2.94 4.36
CA THR A 108 5.90 -3.33 3.41
C THR A 108 5.78 -2.64 2.06
N ALA A 109 4.58 -2.18 1.69
CA ALA A 109 4.37 -1.37 0.50
C ALA A 109 3.23 -0.36 0.72
N PHE A 110 3.30 0.73 -0.04
CA PHE A 110 2.26 1.74 -0.14
C PHE A 110 2.09 2.10 -1.62
N GLY A 111 0.84 2.31 -2.02
CA GLY A 111 0.47 2.85 -3.31
C GLY A 111 -0.74 3.77 -3.19
N TYR A 112 -0.93 4.62 -4.18
CA TYR A 112 -2.09 5.50 -4.21
C TYR A 112 -2.61 5.70 -5.63
N THR A 113 -3.88 6.07 -5.72
CA THR A 113 -4.49 6.65 -6.93
C THR A 113 -5.12 7.98 -6.54
N ASP A 114 -4.62 9.07 -7.13
CA ASP A 114 -5.30 10.37 -7.07
C ASP A 114 -6.52 10.33 -8.00
N ALA A 115 -7.70 10.47 -7.39
CA ALA A 115 -8.98 10.51 -8.08
C ALA A 115 -9.82 11.70 -7.61
N GLY A 116 -9.15 12.82 -7.30
CA GLY A 116 -9.77 14.05 -6.85
C GLY A 116 -10.22 13.94 -5.39
N SER A 117 -11.54 13.94 -5.13
CA SER A 117 -12.03 13.86 -3.74
C SER A 117 -12.14 12.43 -3.20
N LYS A 118 -11.87 11.42 -4.05
CA LYS A 118 -12.07 9.98 -3.77
C LYS A 118 -10.81 9.18 -4.06
N ASP A 119 -9.73 9.56 -3.41
CA ASP A 119 -8.44 8.88 -3.55
C ASP A 119 -8.51 7.45 -3.01
N VAL A 120 -7.62 6.63 -3.53
CA VAL A 120 -7.43 5.26 -3.06
C VAL A 120 -6.02 5.18 -2.49
N PHE A 121 -5.92 4.74 -1.23
CA PHE A 121 -4.66 4.41 -0.58
C PHE A 121 -4.60 2.91 -0.33
N GLU A 122 -3.51 2.29 -0.78
CA GLU A 122 -3.32 0.85 -0.72
C GLU A 122 -2.06 0.55 0.09
N PHE A 123 -2.13 -0.45 0.97
CA PHE A 123 -0.97 -0.89 1.74
C PHE A 123 -0.84 -2.41 1.69
N LEU A 124 0.40 -2.90 1.68
CA LEU A 124 0.71 -4.28 2.04
C LEU A 124 1.40 -4.30 3.40
N PHE A 125 1.20 -5.36 4.16
CA PHE A 125 1.84 -5.53 5.45
C PHE A 125 2.14 -6.99 5.76
N ASP A 126 3.27 -7.22 6.43
CA ASP A 126 3.58 -8.51 7.03
C ASP A 126 2.83 -8.62 8.36
N VAL A 127 2.07 -9.69 8.53
CA VAL A 127 1.28 -9.94 9.75
C VAL A 127 2.24 -10.27 10.89
N THR A 128 2.18 -9.52 11.99
CA THR A 128 3.09 -9.67 13.14
C THR A 128 2.43 -10.31 14.36
N GLY A 129 1.10 -10.36 14.42
CA GLY A 129 0.40 -10.97 15.55
C GLY A 129 -1.05 -10.51 15.69
N GLY A 130 -1.67 -10.93 16.80
CA GLY A 130 -3.08 -10.70 17.11
C GLY A 130 -3.91 -11.99 17.03
N ALA A 131 -5.10 -11.97 17.62
CA ALA A 131 -5.99 -13.13 17.68
C ALA A 131 -6.42 -13.66 16.29
N LEU A 132 -6.52 -12.77 15.29
CA LEU A 132 -6.91 -13.07 13.91
C LEU A 132 -5.72 -13.30 12.96
N ALA A 133 -4.48 -13.22 13.47
CA ALA A 133 -3.29 -13.38 12.62
C ALA A 133 -3.24 -14.73 11.88
N GLY A 134 -3.75 -15.80 12.53
CA GLY A 134 -3.82 -17.13 11.92
C GLY A 134 -4.73 -17.19 10.69
N ASP A 135 -5.78 -16.38 10.65
CA ASP A 135 -6.73 -16.35 9.54
C ASP A 135 -6.14 -15.58 8.35
N PHE A 136 -5.43 -14.48 8.62
CA PHE A 136 -4.81 -13.62 7.61
C PHE A 136 -3.55 -14.22 6.97
N GLY A 137 -2.89 -15.16 7.67
CA GLY A 137 -1.64 -15.74 7.21
C GLY A 137 -0.47 -14.78 7.38
N ALA A 138 0.49 -14.79 6.44
CA ALA A 138 1.72 -14.03 6.57
C ALA A 138 1.65 -12.59 6.00
N LEU A 139 0.74 -12.34 5.05
CA LEU A 139 0.65 -11.08 4.32
C LEU A 139 -0.79 -10.61 4.30
N GLY A 140 -0.99 -9.33 4.64
CA GLY A 140 -2.26 -8.64 4.50
C GLY A 140 -2.20 -7.48 3.53
N GLY A 141 -3.37 -7.07 3.07
CA GLY A 141 -3.62 -5.90 2.23
C GLY A 141 -4.63 -4.98 2.89
N ILE A 142 -4.50 -3.69 2.61
CA ILE A 142 -5.40 -2.64 3.09
C ILE A 142 -5.80 -1.81 1.89
N ILE A 143 -7.10 -1.55 1.75
CA ILE A 143 -7.65 -0.61 0.77
C ILE A 143 -8.47 0.43 1.54
N ILE A 144 -8.05 1.69 1.43
CA ILE A 144 -8.76 2.85 1.95
C ILE A 144 -9.26 3.64 0.75
N VAL A 145 -10.57 3.76 0.61
CA VAL A 145 -11.19 4.62 -0.42
C VAL A 145 -11.76 5.84 0.28
N THR A 146 -11.27 7.03 -0.06
CA THR A 146 -11.74 8.26 0.59
C THR A 146 -13.10 8.69 0.04
N ASP A 147 -13.88 9.35 0.89
CA ASP A 147 -15.10 10.06 0.52
C ASP A 147 -14.84 11.55 0.32
N THR A 148 -13.91 12.09 1.10
CA THR A 148 -13.37 13.43 0.95
C THR A 148 -11.86 13.37 1.09
N SER A 149 -11.14 14.07 0.23
CA SER A 149 -9.69 14.21 0.27
C SER A 149 -9.32 15.54 -0.36
N ASP A 150 -8.31 16.21 0.20
CA ASP A 150 -7.65 17.38 -0.41
C ASP A 150 -6.24 17.03 -0.96
N PHE A 151 -5.89 15.75 -1.00
CA PHE A 151 -4.66 15.27 -1.62
C PHE A 151 -4.68 15.51 -3.14
N THR A 152 -3.53 15.86 -3.69
CA THR A 152 -3.37 16.26 -5.10
C THR A 152 -2.30 15.45 -5.83
N GLY A 153 -1.93 14.29 -5.26
CA GLY A 153 -0.80 13.50 -5.74
C GLY A 153 0.58 14.02 -5.29
N ASP A 154 0.63 15.10 -4.51
CA ASP A 154 1.87 15.76 -4.06
C ASP A 154 2.12 15.52 -2.55
N PHE A 155 3.14 14.72 -2.23
CA PHE A 155 3.57 14.45 -0.85
C PHE A 155 4.47 15.54 -0.25
N GLY A 156 4.73 16.62 -0.99
CA GLY A 156 5.35 17.83 -0.47
C GLY A 156 4.39 18.76 0.28
N ILE A 157 3.10 18.42 0.35
CA ILE A 157 2.03 19.22 0.95
C ILE A 157 1.26 18.37 1.96
N ASP A 158 0.91 18.95 3.10
CA ASP A 158 0.02 18.33 4.08
C ASP A 158 -1.36 18.09 3.45
N PHE A 159 -1.99 16.98 3.81
CA PHE A 159 -3.35 16.68 3.36
C PHE A 159 -4.17 16.00 4.45
N THR A 160 -5.49 16.09 4.30
CA THR A 160 -6.47 15.39 5.13
C THR A 160 -7.50 14.71 4.24
N ALA A 161 -7.95 13.54 4.70
CA ALA A 161 -9.02 12.81 4.05
C ALA A 161 -9.90 12.10 5.08
N ALA A 162 -11.07 11.67 4.65
CA ALA A 162 -11.96 10.86 5.44
C ALA A 162 -12.55 9.75 4.56
N SER A 163 -12.81 8.59 5.16
CA SER A 163 -13.44 7.44 4.50
C SER A 163 -14.50 6.83 5.38
N THR A 164 -15.63 6.43 4.81
CA THR A 164 -16.71 5.73 5.51
C THR A 164 -16.62 4.20 5.46
N SER A 165 -15.80 3.63 4.58
CA SER A 165 -15.65 2.17 4.42
C SER A 165 -14.26 1.80 3.91
N ASN A 166 -13.58 0.91 4.63
CA ASN A 166 -12.20 0.53 4.37
C ASN A 166 -12.03 -0.97 4.62
N ASP A 167 -11.20 -1.63 3.82
CA ASP A 167 -11.01 -3.08 3.87
C ASP A 167 -9.59 -3.41 4.34
N THR A 168 -9.48 -4.44 5.18
CA THR A 168 -8.21 -5.02 5.64
C THR A 168 -8.32 -6.52 5.51
N PHE A 169 -7.63 -7.10 4.54
CA PHE A 169 -7.84 -8.48 4.13
C PHE A 169 -6.53 -9.27 4.04
N ALA A 170 -6.64 -10.59 4.01
CA ALA A 170 -5.53 -11.46 3.66
C ALA A 170 -5.13 -11.21 2.20
N ALA A 171 -3.86 -10.88 1.94
CA ALA A 171 -3.38 -10.63 0.59
C ALA A 171 -2.67 -11.86 0.03
N VAL A 172 -3.11 -12.32 -1.14
CA VAL A 172 -2.32 -13.26 -1.94
C VAL A 172 -1.22 -12.48 -2.65
N VAL A 173 0.05 -12.84 -2.40
CA VAL A 173 1.19 -12.32 -3.18
C VAL A 173 0.92 -12.58 -4.66
N PRO A 174 0.74 -11.55 -5.50
CA PRO A 174 0.75 -11.75 -6.94
C PRO A 174 2.16 -12.23 -7.29
N VAL A 175 2.29 -13.46 -7.80
CA VAL A 175 3.59 -13.92 -8.28
C VAL A 175 3.99 -12.95 -9.39
N PRO A 176 5.08 -12.17 -9.24
CA PRO A 176 5.34 -11.06 -10.14
C PRO A 176 5.47 -11.54 -11.59
N ALA A 177 5.49 -10.59 -12.52
CA ALA A 177 5.88 -10.77 -13.93
C ALA A 177 7.15 -11.62 -14.13
N ALA A 178 7.92 -11.91 -13.08
CA ALA A 178 8.86 -13.01 -12.98
C ALA A 178 8.38 -14.35 -13.58
N VAL A 179 7.10 -14.74 -13.51
CA VAL A 179 6.64 -15.96 -14.23
C VAL A 179 6.77 -15.78 -15.74
N TRP A 180 6.42 -14.60 -16.26
CA TRP A 180 6.58 -14.24 -17.66
C TRP A 180 8.05 -14.03 -18.05
N LEU A 181 8.86 -13.47 -17.16
CA LEU A 181 10.29 -13.26 -17.36
C LEU A 181 11.06 -14.59 -17.33
N PHE A 182 10.68 -15.49 -16.44
CA PHE A 182 11.21 -16.85 -16.33
C PHE A 182 10.76 -17.68 -17.53
N GLY A 183 9.49 -17.57 -17.93
CA GLY A 183 8.94 -18.23 -19.14
C GLY A 183 9.60 -17.75 -20.43
N SER A 184 9.74 -16.44 -20.63
CA SER A 184 10.41 -15.86 -21.80
C SER A 184 11.93 -16.10 -21.79
N GLY A 185 12.56 -16.08 -20.62
CA GLY A 185 13.97 -16.43 -20.44
C GLY A 185 14.27 -17.88 -20.83
N LEU A 186 13.42 -18.84 -20.43
CA LEU A 186 13.54 -20.26 -20.79
C LEU A 186 13.38 -20.50 -22.30
N LEU A 187 12.42 -19.82 -22.94
CA LEU A 187 12.24 -19.86 -24.39
C LEU A 187 13.46 -19.30 -25.12
N GLY A 188 14.05 -18.20 -24.62
CA GLY A 188 15.28 -17.63 -25.14
C GLY A 188 16.47 -18.59 -25.03
N LEU A 189 16.62 -19.29 -23.90
CA LEU A 189 17.67 -20.28 -23.70
C LEU A 189 17.52 -21.50 -24.62
N ALA A 190 16.29 -22.02 -24.77
CA ALA A 190 16.01 -23.15 -25.64
C ALA A 190 16.30 -22.83 -27.12
N ALA A 191 15.95 -21.62 -27.57
CA ALA A 191 16.26 -21.15 -28.92
C ALA A 191 17.78 -20.99 -29.15
N ALA A 192 18.53 -20.52 -28.14
CA ALA A 192 19.98 -20.39 -28.22
C ALA A 192 20.70 -21.76 -28.23
N ALA A 193 20.21 -22.73 -27.45
CA ALA A 193 20.75 -24.09 -27.41
C ALA A 193 20.61 -24.82 -28.77
N ARG A 194 19.50 -24.56 -29.49
CA ARG A 194 19.22 -25.19 -30.79
C ARG A 194 20.11 -24.70 -31.94
N ARG A 195 20.77 -23.54 -31.80
CA ARG A 195 21.70 -23.00 -32.82
C ARG A 195 23.13 -23.55 -32.72
N ARG A 196 23.42 -24.39 -31.71
CA ARG A 196 24.76 -24.96 -31.45
C ARG A 196 24.91 -26.41 -31.90
N HIS A 197 23.87 -27.00 -32.49
CA HIS A 197 23.89 -28.29 -33.18
C HIS A 197 23.60 -28.07 -34.66
#